data_AF-A0A1S2NFB8-F1
#
_entry.id   AF-A0A1S2NFB8-F1
#
_cell.length_a   1.000
_cell.length_b   1.000
_cell.length_c   1.000
_cell.angle_alpha   90.00
_cell.angle_beta   90.00
_cell.angle_gamma   90.00
#
_symmetry.space_group_name_H-M   'P 1'
#
loop_
_entity.id
_entity.type
_entity.pdbx_description
1 polymer ?
#
loop_
_entity_poly.entity_id
_entity_poly.type
_entity_poly.pdbx_seq_one_letter_code
_entity_poly.pdbx_strand_id
1 'polypeptide(L)'
;MTRQPMLRATAAAAFTLLLAACSSTELAQQEAPSAPTTSPEQAEQRLAAVAAERAAIEARFAEREVVCYDKFFVNRCLDEAREVRRAALVTQRAIEIEASHYLRRLKVEERDKAIAEADAAYAEQEARLAADPAPAKDSAAAALPPPRTKPGESRVVRNQQRAQESAANAEKEAAERAANVAAYEERRRKSEERQKEVARRVAEREAKAAQRAAEEAKRTGGNQPAPTN
;
A
#
# COMPACT_ATOMS: atom_id res chain seq x y z
N MET A 1 -8.64 5.91 -78.54
CA MET A 1 -8.81 4.99 -77.39
C MET A 1 -7.53 5.02 -76.56
N THR A 2 -7.61 4.79 -75.23
CA THR A 2 -6.52 4.71 -74.22
C THR A 2 -6.13 5.99 -73.44
N ARG A 3 -7.04 6.55 -72.62
CA ARG A 3 -6.68 7.46 -71.49
C ARG A 3 -7.28 7.09 -70.13
N GLN A 4 -7.96 5.95 -70.02
CA GLN A 4 -8.64 5.52 -68.79
C GLN A 4 -7.84 4.67 -67.77
N PRO A 5 -6.71 3.98 -68.09
CA PRO A 5 -6.09 3.10 -67.10
C PRO A 5 -5.26 3.84 -66.03
N MET A 6 -4.71 5.02 -66.33
CA MET A 6 -3.87 5.76 -65.37
C MET A 6 -4.67 6.45 -64.25
N LEU A 7 -5.90 6.91 -64.51
CA LEU A 7 -6.74 7.53 -63.48
C LEU A 7 -7.31 6.53 -62.47
N ARG A 8 -7.45 5.25 -62.84
CA ARG A 8 -7.91 4.20 -61.92
C ARG A 8 -6.79 3.69 -61.00
N ALA A 9 -5.54 3.69 -61.47
CA ALA A 9 -4.39 3.27 -60.68
C ALA A 9 -4.04 4.27 -59.56
N THR A 10 -4.18 5.57 -59.81
CA THR A 10 -3.93 6.61 -58.80
C THR A 10 -4.98 6.63 -57.71
N ALA A 11 -6.25 6.38 -58.05
CA ALA A 11 -7.34 6.29 -57.07
C ALA A 11 -7.19 5.08 -56.13
N ALA A 12 -6.73 3.93 -56.64
CA ALA A 12 -6.49 2.73 -55.84
C ALA A 12 -5.30 2.90 -54.87
N ALA A 13 -4.22 3.56 -55.32
CA ALA A 13 -3.06 3.83 -54.46
C ALA A 13 -3.35 4.87 -53.35
N ALA A 14 -4.23 5.83 -53.61
CA ALA A 14 -4.67 6.79 -52.59
C ALA A 14 -5.54 6.12 -51.52
N PHE A 15 -6.36 5.13 -51.90
CA PHE A 15 -7.22 4.41 -50.96
C PHE A 15 -6.43 3.46 -50.04
N THR A 16 -5.37 2.80 -50.54
CA THR A 16 -4.51 1.93 -49.71
C THR A 16 -3.67 2.73 -48.72
N LEU A 17 -3.23 3.94 -49.08
CA LEU A 17 -2.56 4.86 -48.15
C LEU A 17 -3.52 5.39 -47.06
N LEU A 18 -4.79 5.63 -47.38
CA LEU A 18 -5.78 6.06 -46.38
C LEU A 18 -6.16 4.95 -45.39
N LEU A 19 -6.26 3.69 -45.84
CA LEU A 19 -6.54 2.57 -44.94
C LEU A 19 -5.36 2.24 -44.01
N ALA A 20 -4.11 2.46 -44.43
CA ALA A 20 -2.92 2.25 -43.60
C ALA A 20 -2.79 3.29 -42.46
N ALA A 21 -3.42 4.46 -42.58
CA ALA A 21 -3.45 5.49 -41.54
C ALA A 21 -4.46 5.21 -40.43
N CYS A 22 -5.43 4.30 -40.65
CA CYS A 22 -6.44 3.92 -39.65
C CYS A 22 -6.08 2.66 -38.86
N SER A 23 -4.96 1.98 -39.18
CA SER A 23 -4.52 0.75 -38.50
C SER A 23 -3.36 0.97 -37.52
N SER A 24 -3.11 2.21 -37.10
CA SER A 24 -2.27 2.53 -35.93
C SER A 24 -2.97 2.07 -34.66
N THR A 25 -3.08 0.76 -34.50
CA THR A 25 -3.13 0.15 -33.18
C THR A 25 -1.81 0.52 -32.53
N GLU A 26 -1.84 1.38 -31.51
CA GLU A 26 -0.75 1.51 -30.56
C GLU A 26 -0.49 0.09 -30.04
N LEU A 27 0.49 -0.59 -30.64
CA LEU A 27 1.11 -1.74 -30.05
C LEU A 27 1.57 -1.27 -28.69
N ALA A 28 0.87 -1.72 -27.64
CA ALA A 28 1.22 -1.49 -26.25
C ALA A 28 2.73 -1.64 -26.15
N GLN A 29 3.43 -0.52 -25.96
CA GLN A 29 4.87 -0.52 -25.83
C GLN A 29 5.17 -1.49 -24.70
N GLN A 30 5.82 -2.59 -25.04
CA GLN A 30 6.21 -3.61 -24.10
C GLN A 30 7.18 -2.92 -23.14
N GLU A 31 6.69 -2.59 -21.95
CA GLU A 31 7.37 -1.76 -20.95
C GLU A 31 8.78 -2.34 -20.76
N ALA A 32 9.80 -1.58 -21.19
CA ALA A 32 11.18 -2.00 -21.02
C ALA A 32 11.44 -2.20 -19.51
N PRO A 33 12.18 -3.24 -19.11
CA PRO A 33 12.51 -3.44 -17.70
C PRO A 33 13.16 -2.17 -17.15
N SER A 34 12.65 -1.68 -16.02
CA SER A 34 13.22 -0.53 -15.35
C SER A 34 14.71 -0.78 -15.11
N ALA A 35 15.55 0.22 -15.41
CA ALA A 35 16.99 0.09 -15.27
C ALA A 35 17.33 -0.39 -13.85
N PRO A 36 18.28 -1.31 -13.64
CA PRO A 36 18.53 -1.86 -12.32
C PRO A 36 18.98 -0.80 -11.30
N THR A 37 18.48 -0.93 -10.07
CA THR A 37 18.85 -0.09 -8.92
C THR A 37 20.17 -0.56 -8.34
N THR A 38 21.16 0.33 -8.26
CA THR A 38 22.55 0.00 -7.91
C THR A 38 23.01 0.56 -6.58
N SER A 39 22.35 1.58 -6.03
CA SER A 39 22.68 2.20 -4.75
C SER A 39 21.45 2.43 -3.85
N PRO A 40 21.62 2.50 -2.52
CA PRO A 40 20.51 2.76 -1.59
C PRO A 40 19.90 4.15 -1.81
N GLU A 41 20.73 5.17 -2.05
CA GLU A 41 20.26 6.53 -2.36
C GLU A 41 19.42 6.54 -3.64
N GLN A 42 19.83 5.81 -4.68
CA GLN A 42 19.06 5.68 -5.91
C GLN A 42 17.72 4.97 -5.66
N ALA A 43 17.70 3.93 -4.82
CA ALA A 43 16.46 3.25 -4.46
C ALA A 43 15.48 4.21 -3.76
N GLU A 44 15.95 5.00 -2.81
CA GLU A 44 15.13 6.00 -2.10
C GLU A 44 14.62 7.10 -3.03
N GLN A 45 15.48 7.62 -3.90
CA GLN A 45 15.08 8.60 -4.92
C GLN A 45 13.99 8.06 -5.85
N ARG A 46 14.11 6.79 -6.27
CA ARG A 46 13.09 6.14 -7.09
C ARG A 46 11.77 5.99 -6.36
N LEU A 47 11.79 5.60 -5.09
CA LEU A 47 10.57 5.51 -4.28
C LEU A 47 9.90 6.88 -4.10
N ALA A 48 10.69 7.94 -3.88
CA ALA A 48 10.18 9.31 -3.82
C ALA A 48 9.58 9.76 -5.16
N ALA A 49 10.24 9.46 -6.28
CA ALA A 49 9.74 9.77 -7.62
C ALA A 49 8.44 9.02 -7.92
N VAL A 50 8.35 7.73 -7.56
CA VAL A 50 7.12 6.92 -7.68
C VAL A 50 5.99 7.53 -6.84
N ALA A 51 6.27 7.97 -5.61
CA ALA A 51 5.26 8.60 -4.76
C ALA A 51 4.72 9.90 -5.39
N ALA A 52 5.61 10.73 -5.94
CA ALA A 52 5.23 11.95 -6.64
C ALA A 52 4.41 11.66 -7.92
N GLU A 53 4.83 10.69 -8.74
CA GLU A 53 4.12 10.35 -9.96
C GLU A 53 2.76 9.71 -9.67
N ARG A 54 2.63 8.89 -8.62
CA ARG A 54 1.33 8.37 -8.18
C ARG A 54 0.38 9.51 -7.80
N ALA A 55 0.85 10.51 -7.05
CA ALA A 55 0.04 11.68 -6.74
C ALA A 55 -0.36 12.46 -8.01
N ALA A 56 0.55 12.59 -8.98
CA ALA A 56 0.25 13.22 -10.27
C ALA A 56 -0.77 12.42 -11.10
N ILE A 57 -0.69 11.09 -11.12
CA ILE A 57 -1.65 10.21 -11.80
C ILE A 57 -3.04 10.36 -11.19
N GLU A 58 -3.15 10.36 -9.86
CA GLU A 58 -4.43 10.58 -9.18
C GLU A 58 -5.00 11.98 -9.46
N ALA A 59 -4.16 13.01 -9.49
CA ALA A 59 -4.58 14.37 -9.84
C ALA A 59 -5.12 14.45 -11.28
N ARG A 60 -4.40 13.89 -12.26
CA ARG A 60 -4.85 13.81 -13.66
C ARG A 60 -6.16 13.03 -13.80
N PHE A 61 -6.34 11.97 -13.03
CA PHE A 61 -7.59 11.21 -13.01
C PHE A 61 -8.75 12.05 -12.44
N ALA A 62 -8.54 12.72 -11.30
CA ALA A 62 -9.56 13.60 -10.70
C ALA A 62 -9.97 14.75 -11.64
N GLU A 63 -9.00 15.37 -12.33
CA GLU A 63 -9.28 16.37 -13.37
C GLU A 63 -10.10 15.77 -14.53
N ARG A 64 -9.74 14.56 -14.97
CA ARG A 64 -10.47 13.85 -16.03
C ARG A 64 -11.89 13.47 -15.61
N GLU A 65 -12.11 13.10 -14.36
CA GLU A 65 -13.44 12.78 -13.83
C GLU A 65 -14.38 13.97 -13.98
N VAL A 66 -13.94 15.18 -13.61
CA VAL A 66 -14.74 16.40 -13.77
C VAL A 66 -15.14 16.60 -15.24
N VAL A 67 -14.17 16.50 -16.16
CA VAL A 67 -14.42 16.63 -17.61
C VAL A 67 -15.35 15.54 -18.14
N CYS A 68 -15.29 14.32 -17.60
CA CYS A 68 -16.14 13.23 -18.05
C CYS A 68 -17.61 13.45 -17.69
N TYR A 69 -17.92 14.11 -16.57
CA TYR A 69 -19.29 14.42 -16.19
C TYR A 69 -19.98 15.43 -17.12
N ASP A 70 -19.21 16.24 -17.85
CA ASP A 70 -19.74 17.19 -18.84
C ASP A 70 -20.01 16.55 -20.22
N LYS A 71 -19.64 15.28 -20.42
CA LYS A 71 -19.81 14.57 -21.71
C LYS A 71 -21.13 13.80 -21.76
N PHE A 72 -21.68 13.63 -22.96
CA PHE A 72 -22.88 12.81 -23.16
C PHE A 72 -22.65 11.32 -22.81
N PHE A 73 -21.48 10.76 -23.15
CA PHE A 73 -21.11 9.38 -22.84
C PHE A 73 -20.23 9.30 -21.58
N VAL A 74 -20.76 9.75 -20.43
CA VAL A 74 -20.03 9.80 -19.15
C VAL A 74 -19.39 8.47 -18.78
N ASN A 75 -20.15 7.37 -18.83
CA ASN A 75 -19.67 6.04 -18.41
C ASN A 75 -18.45 5.60 -19.22
N ARG A 76 -18.51 5.73 -20.55
CA ARG A 76 -17.38 5.36 -21.40
C ARG A 76 -16.15 6.24 -21.14
N CYS A 77 -16.34 7.54 -20.96
CA CYS A 77 -15.25 8.45 -20.60
C CYS A 77 -14.60 8.06 -19.26
N LEU A 78 -15.40 7.73 -18.24
CA LEU A 78 -14.91 7.31 -16.94
C LEU A 78 -14.17 5.97 -17.01
N ASP A 79 -14.66 5.03 -17.80
CA ASP A 79 -14.00 3.73 -17.97
C ASP A 79 -12.67 3.87 -18.68
N GLU A 80 -12.60 4.67 -19.76
CA GLU A 80 -11.34 5.01 -20.43
C GLU A 80 -10.36 5.70 -19.47
N ALA A 81 -10.83 6.65 -18.65
CA ALA A 81 -10.01 7.33 -17.64
C ALA A 81 -9.48 6.36 -16.57
N ARG A 82 -10.29 5.39 -16.13
CA ARG A 82 -9.90 4.35 -15.17
C ARG A 82 -8.85 3.41 -15.74
N GLU A 83 -8.98 3.02 -17.01
CA GLU A 83 -8.02 2.14 -17.65
C GLU A 83 -6.66 2.84 -17.85
N VAL A 84 -6.66 4.12 -18.24
CA VAL A 84 -5.43 4.93 -18.28
C VAL A 84 -4.78 5.02 -16.90
N ARG A 85 -5.57 5.31 -15.85
CA ARG A 85 -5.08 5.34 -14.47
C ARG A 85 -4.51 3.98 -14.03
N ARG A 86 -5.21 2.88 -14.32
CA ARG A 86 -4.79 1.52 -13.98
C ARG A 86 -3.45 1.20 -14.64
N ALA A 87 -3.32 1.44 -15.94
CA ALA A 87 -2.09 1.19 -16.70
C ALA A 87 -0.92 2.00 -16.11
N ALA A 88 -1.12 3.30 -15.87
CA ALA A 88 -0.09 4.15 -15.29
C ALA A 88 0.33 3.73 -13.87
N LEU A 89 -0.60 3.27 -13.03
CA LEU A 89 -0.26 2.78 -11.69
C LEU A 89 0.51 1.45 -11.72
N VAL A 90 0.26 0.59 -12.71
CA VAL A 90 0.98 -0.67 -12.89
C VAL A 90 2.45 -0.43 -13.25
N THR A 91 2.75 0.55 -14.12
CA THR A 91 4.13 0.89 -14.46
C THR A 91 4.90 1.41 -13.24
N GLN A 92 4.28 2.29 -12.44
CA GLN A 92 4.86 2.77 -11.18
C GLN A 92 5.08 1.64 -10.16
N ARG A 93 4.18 0.65 -10.13
CA ARG A 93 4.29 -0.51 -9.23
C ARG A 93 5.53 -1.36 -9.53
N ALA A 94 5.91 -1.52 -10.79
CA ALA A 94 7.11 -2.26 -11.16
C ALA A 94 8.39 -1.60 -10.59
N ILE A 95 8.49 -0.28 -10.73
CA ILE A 95 9.61 0.52 -10.18
C ILE A 95 9.64 0.44 -8.65
N GLU A 96 8.47 0.56 -8.01
CA GLU A 96 8.32 0.45 -6.55
C GLU A 96 8.84 -0.90 -6.02
N ILE A 97 8.46 -2.00 -6.67
CA ILE A 97 8.84 -3.35 -6.28
C ILE A 97 10.36 -3.53 -6.39
N GLU A 98 10.96 -3.08 -7.50
CA GLU A 98 12.39 -3.23 -7.75
C GLU A 98 13.22 -2.45 -6.70
N ALA A 99 12.91 -1.18 -6.47
CA ALA A 99 13.61 -0.34 -5.51
C ALA A 99 13.42 -0.84 -4.07
N SER A 100 12.20 -1.24 -3.70
CA SER A 100 11.90 -1.82 -2.39
C SER A 100 12.61 -3.15 -2.17
N HIS A 101 12.69 -3.99 -3.20
CA HIS A 101 13.38 -5.27 -3.12
C HIS A 101 14.89 -5.06 -2.88
N TYR A 102 15.51 -4.09 -3.55
CA TYR A 102 16.91 -3.74 -3.34
C TYR A 102 17.18 -3.34 -1.87
N LEU A 103 16.37 -2.42 -1.31
CA LEU A 103 16.53 -1.99 0.09
C LEU A 103 16.29 -3.13 1.09
N ARG A 104 15.31 -4.00 0.83
CA ARG A 104 15.08 -5.19 1.66
C ARG A 104 16.28 -6.13 1.63
N ARG A 105 16.87 -6.35 0.46
CA ARG A 105 18.06 -7.19 0.31
C ARG A 105 19.23 -6.62 1.10
N LEU A 106 19.51 -5.32 0.98
CA LEU A 106 20.58 -4.67 1.76
C LEU A 106 20.39 -4.83 3.26
N LYS A 107 19.16 -4.65 3.76
CA LYS A 107 18.84 -4.83 5.19
C LYS A 107 19.05 -6.28 5.65
N VAL A 108 18.73 -7.25 4.81
CA VAL A 108 18.98 -8.67 5.10
C VAL A 108 20.48 -8.95 5.14
N GLU A 109 21.24 -8.45 4.17
CA GLU A 109 22.70 -8.61 4.13
C GLU A 109 23.38 -7.97 5.36
N GLU A 110 22.92 -6.80 5.80
CA GLU A 110 23.41 -6.15 7.03
C GLU A 110 23.13 -7.00 8.27
N ARG A 111 21.91 -7.51 8.41
CA ARG A 111 21.53 -8.39 9.53
C ARG A 111 22.35 -9.67 9.52
N ASP A 112 22.54 -10.28 8.35
CA ASP A 112 23.25 -11.55 8.23
C ASP A 112 24.74 -11.37 8.58
N LYS A 113 25.35 -10.21 8.26
CA LYS A 113 26.69 -9.84 8.74
C LYS A 113 26.73 -9.71 10.27
N ALA A 114 25.76 -9.01 10.86
CA ALA A 114 25.69 -8.85 12.31
C ALA A 114 25.54 -10.19 13.05
N ILE A 115 24.75 -11.12 12.49
CA ILE A 115 24.62 -12.49 13.03
C ILE A 115 25.96 -13.22 12.94
N ALA A 116 26.62 -13.19 11.78
CA ALA A 116 27.92 -13.86 11.61
C ALA A 116 29.00 -13.31 12.55
N GLU A 117 29.02 -11.99 12.79
CA GLU A 117 29.92 -11.36 13.75
C GLU A 117 29.61 -11.79 15.20
N ALA A 118 28.34 -11.88 15.57
CA ALA A 118 27.91 -12.35 16.88
C ALA A 118 28.26 -13.84 17.10
N ASP A 119 28.04 -14.68 16.10
CA ASP A 119 28.37 -16.11 16.13
C ASP A 119 29.88 -16.32 16.25
N ALA A 120 30.69 -15.53 15.53
CA ALA A 120 32.14 -15.56 15.67
C ALA A 120 32.60 -15.14 17.07
N ALA A 121 32.05 -14.04 17.60
CA ALA A 121 32.36 -13.57 18.95
C ALA A 121 31.93 -14.58 20.03
N TYR A 122 30.82 -15.28 19.82
CA TYR A 122 30.35 -16.34 20.71
C TYR A 122 31.28 -17.56 20.64
N ALA A 123 31.65 -18.02 19.44
CA ALA A 123 32.60 -19.11 19.25
C ALA A 123 33.98 -18.80 19.85
N GLU A 124 34.46 -17.56 19.74
CA GLU A 124 35.69 -17.11 20.40
C GLU A 124 35.58 -17.16 21.92
N GLN A 125 34.44 -16.74 22.49
CA GLN A 125 34.18 -16.84 23.92
C GLN A 125 34.12 -18.28 24.39
N GLU A 126 33.42 -19.15 23.66
CA GLU A 126 33.39 -20.58 23.95
C GLU A 126 34.79 -21.21 23.88
N ALA A 127 35.58 -20.87 22.86
CA ALA A 127 36.97 -21.33 22.74
C ALA A 127 37.84 -20.84 23.92
N ARG A 128 37.65 -19.59 24.37
CA ARG A 128 38.34 -19.05 25.56
C ARG A 128 37.93 -19.80 26.83
N LEU A 129 36.65 -20.05 27.03
CA LEU A 129 36.13 -20.79 28.18
C LEU A 129 36.54 -22.27 28.16
N ALA A 130 36.69 -22.86 26.98
CA ALA A 130 37.20 -24.22 26.82
C ALA A 130 38.72 -24.30 27.07
N ALA A 131 39.48 -23.27 26.68
CA ALA A 131 40.92 -23.19 26.90
C ALA A 131 41.28 -22.86 28.35
N ASP A 132 40.50 -22.02 29.02
CA ASP A 132 40.61 -21.70 30.45
C ASP A 132 39.34 -22.17 31.17
N PRO A 133 39.18 -23.49 31.38
CA PRO A 133 38.03 -24.02 32.10
C PRO A 133 38.09 -23.46 33.52
N ALA A 134 37.09 -22.65 33.87
CA ALA A 134 36.95 -22.13 35.22
C ALA A 134 37.11 -23.31 36.22
N PRO A 135 37.93 -23.16 37.26
CA PRO A 135 38.19 -24.25 38.20
C PRO A 135 36.85 -24.76 38.70
N ALA A 136 36.61 -26.06 38.50
CA ALA A 136 35.44 -26.72 39.03
C ALA A 136 35.34 -26.33 40.50
N LYS A 137 34.28 -25.60 40.87
CA LYS A 137 34.03 -25.32 42.29
C LYS A 137 33.83 -26.68 42.94
N ASP A 138 34.85 -27.16 43.63
CA ASP A 138 34.76 -28.37 44.44
C ASP A 138 33.57 -28.22 45.38
N SER A 139 32.49 -28.92 45.05
CA SER A 139 31.26 -28.95 45.84
C SER A 139 31.48 -29.60 47.22
N ALA A 140 32.66 -30.20 47.44
CA ALA A 140 33.09 -30.80 48.68
C ALA A 140 33.76 -29.83 49.68
N ALA A 141 34.13 -28.61 49.26
CA ALA A 141 34.76 -27.60 50.14
C ALA A 141 34.00 -26.27 50.19
N ALA A 142 32.76 -26.22 49.71
CA ALA A 142 31.87 -25.11 50.02
C ALA A 142 31.42 -25.22 51.48
N ALA A 143 32.30 -24.82 52.41
CA ALA A 143 31.85 -24.30 53.69
C ALA A 143 30.68 -23.35 53.39
N LEU A 144 29.55 -23.52 54.10
CA LEU A 144 28.41 -22.61 53.94
C LEU A 144 28.97 -21.19 53.90
N PRO A 145 28.62 -20.36 52.90
CA PRO A 145 29.15 -19.01 52.82
C PRO A 145 28.96 -18.37 54.20
N PRO A 146 30.02 -17.75 54.78
CA PRO A 146 29.91 -17.17 56.11
C PRO A 146 28.67 -16.28 56.13
N PRO A 147 27.85 -16.33 57.21
CA PRO A 147 26.64 -15.52 57.28
C PRO A 147 27.05 -14.09 56.97
N ARG A 148 26.46 -13.51 55.91
CA ARG A 148 26.86 -12.19 55.43
C ARG A 148 26.71 -11.20 56.58
N THR A 149 27.82 -10.76 57.16
CA THR A 149 27.87 -9.88 58.34
C THR A 149 27.72 -8.40 58.01
N LYS A 150 27.42 -8.05 56.75
CA LYS A 150 27.10 -6.68 56.34
C LYS A 150 25.64 -6.60 55.91
N PRO A 151 24.81 -5.73 56.50
CA PRO A 151 23.49 -5.42 55.98
C PRO A 151 23.65 -4.54 54.72
N GLY A 152 24.12 -5.13 53.62
CA GLY A 152 23.68 -4.64 52.31
C GLY A 152 22.18 -4.91 52.22
N GLU A 153 21.39 -4.01 51.60
CA GLU A 153 19.92 -4.10 51.50
C GLU A 153 19.48 -5.56 51.49
N SER A 154 18.79 -5.95 52.57
CA SER A 154 18.38 -7.33 52.79
C SER A 154 17.76 -7.87 51.51
N ARG A 155 18.04 -9.13 51.16
CA ARG A 155 17.40 -9.80 50.01
C ARG A 155 15.88 -9.63 50.03
N VAL A 156 15.31 -9.48 51.23
CA VAL A 156 13.90 -9.16 51.48
C VAL A 156 13.52 -7.77 50.92
N VAL A 157 14.33 -6.73 51.14
CA VAL A 157 14.09 -5.36 50.64
C VAL A 157 14.14 -5.32 49.11
N ARG A 158 15.15 -5.94 48.48
CA ARG A 158 15.20 -6.02 47.01
C ARG A 158 14.05 -6.81 46.40
N ASN A 159 13.62 -7.89 47.06
CA ASN A 159 12.46 -8.66 46.61
C ASN A 159 11.17 -7.84 46.76
N GLN A 160 11.03 -7.07 47.84
CA GLN A 160 9.89 -6.17 48.04
C GLN A 160 9.86 -5.04 47.02
N GLN A 161 11.00 -4.42 46.72
CA GLN A 161 11.11 -3.39 45.67
C GLN A 161 10.73 -3.97 44.29
N ARG A 162 11.23 -5.16 43.93
CA ARG A 162 10.83 -5.83 42.68
C ARG A 162 9.35 -6.19 42.64
N ALA A 163 8.78 -6.62 43.77
CA ALA A 163 7.34 -6.90 43.85
C ALA A 163 6.52 -5.63 43.65
N GLN A 164 6.91 -4.51 44.27
CA GLN A 164 6.28 -3.20 44.10
C GLN A 164 6.40 -2.68 42.68
N GLU A 165 7.58 -2.80 42.06
CA GLU A 165 7.81 -2.41 40.66
C GLU A 165 6.96 -3.27 39.71
N SER A 166 6.90 -4.59 39.94
CA SER A 166 6.09 -5.49 39.13
C SER A 166 4.59 -5.20 39.26
N ALA A 167 4.11 -4.86 40.47
CA ALA A 167 2.74 -4.45 40.70
C ALA A 167 2.43 -3.11 40.00
N ALA A 168 3.32 -2.12 40.13
CA ALA A 168 3.16 -0.83 39.46
C ALA A 168 3.17 -0.96 37.92
N ASN A 169 4.00 -1.84 37.37
CA ASN A 169 4.02 -2.13 35.93
C ASN A 169 2.76 -2.87 35.49
N ALA A 170 2.28 -3.84 36.27
CA ALA A 170 1.03 -4.54 35.98
C ALA A 170 -0.20 -3.60 35.99
N GLU A 171 -0.24 -2.64 36.91
CA GLU A 171 -1.28 -1.60 36.96
C GLU A 171 -1.21 -0.68 35.73
N LYS A 172 -0.01 -0.23 35.34
CA LYS A 172 0.18 0.59 34.13
C LYS A 172 -0.25 -0.15 32.87
N GLU A 173 0.17 -1.41 32.71
CA GLU A 173 -0.24 -2.23 31.57
C GLU A 173 -1.74 -2.52 31.57
N ALA A 174 -2.37 -2.72 32.75
CA ALA A 174 -3.81 -2.90 32.84
C ALA A 174 -4.57 -1.63 32.43
N ALA A 175 -4.09 -0.46 32.87
CA ALA A 175 -4.65 0.83 32.45
C ALA A 175 -4.49 1.07 30.94
N GLU A 176 -3.31 0.73 30.38
CA GLU A 176 -3.06 0.84 28.94
C GLU A 176 -3.95 -0.11 28.14
N ARG A 177 -4.10 -1.37 28.58
CA ARG A 177 -5.04 -2.33 27.97
C ARG A 177 -6.48 -1.81 28.00
N ALA A 178 -6.93 -1.27 29.13
CA ALA A 178 -8.27 -0.69 29.26
C ALA A 178 -8.46 0.52 28.32
N ALA A 179 -7.48 1.41 28.22
CA ALA A 179 -7.51 2.56 27.31
C ALA A 179 -7.55 2.12 25.83
N ASN A 180 -6.77 1.09 25.46
CA ASN A 180 -6.75 0.54 24.11
C ASN A 180 -8.08 -0.11 23.73
N VAL A 181 -8.72 -0.84 24.66
CA VAL A 181 -10.07 -1.40 24.47
C VAL A 181 -11.09 -0.29 24.27
N ALA A 182 -11.10 0.72 25.14
CA ALA A 182 -12.02 1.85 25.02
C ALA A 182 -11.84 2.60 23.68
N ALA A 183 -10.59 2.84 23.25
CA ALA A 183 -10.31 3.47 21.97
C ALA A 183 -10.76 2.59 20.78
N TYR A 184 -10.65 1.27 20.89
CA TYR A 184 -11.14 0.35 19.85
C TYR A 184 -12.67 0.36 19.76
N GLU A 185 -13.37 0.33 20.89
CA GLU A 185 -14.84 0.42 20.94
C GLU A 185 -15.36 1.74 20.38
N GLU A 186 -14.69 2.86 20.69
CA GLU A 186 -15.03 4.16 20.11
C GLU A 186 -14.85 4.17 18.58
N ARG A 187 -13.72 3.62 18.08
CA ARG A 187 -13.48 3.48 16.64
C ARG A 187 -14.55 2.62 15.97
N ARG A 188 -14.98 1.53 16.62
CA ARG A 188 -16.08 0.68 16.16
C ARG A 188 -17.39 1.46 16.08
N ARG A 189 -17.78 2.17 17.14
CA ARG A 189 -19.01 2.98 17.16
C ARG A 189 -19.01 4.04 16.04
N LYS A 190 -17.91 4.78 15.90
CA LYS A 190 -17.76 5.78 14.82
C LYS A 190 -17.80 5.16 13.43
N SER A 191 -17.28 3.94 13.26
CA SER A 191 -17.37 3.22 11.99
C SER A 191 -18.82 2.84 11.69
N GLU A 192 -19.54 2.28 12.65
CA GLU A 192 -20.94 1.89 12.51
C GLU A 192 -21.86 3.10 12.24
N GLU A 193 -21.62 4.24 12.91
CA GLU A 193 -22.31 5.50 12.64
C GLU A 193 -22.07 5.98 11.20
N ARG A 194 -20.81 5.96 10.73
CA ARG A 194 -20.48 6.31 9.34
C ARG A 194 -21.15 5.37 8.33
N GLN A 195 -21.18 4.07 8.61
CA GLN A 195 -21.85 3.11 7.73
C GLN A 195 -23.36 3.38 7.65
N LYS A 196 -24.02 3.65 8.79
CA LYS A 196 -25.43 4.05 8.82
C LYS A 196 -25.68 5.35 8.06
N GLU A 197 -24.80 6.33 8.19
CA GLU A 197 -24.92 7.59 7.46
C GLU A 197 -24.76 7.39 5.95
N VAL A 198 -23.77 6.61 5.52
CA VAL A 198 -23.56 6.28 4.11
C VAL A 198 -24.78 5.56 3.54
N ALA A 199 -25.29 4.55 4.24
CA ALA A 199 -26.50 3.83 3.83
C ALA A 199 -27.71 4.76 3.69
N ARG A 200 -27.91 5.69 4.65
CA ARG A 200 -28.98 6.70 4.57
C ARG A 200 -28.80 7.62 3.37
N ARG A 201 -27.57 8.11 3.12
CA ARG A 201 -27.27 8.99 1.97
C ARG A 201 -27.49 8.28 0.64
N VAL A 202 -27.14 7.00 0.54
CA VAL A 202 -27.39 6.18 -0.64
C VAL A 202 -28.89 6.01 -0.86
N ALA A 203 -29.64 5.59 0.16
CA ALA A 203 -31.09 5.44 0.07
C ALA A 203 -31.81 6.75 -0.30
N GLU A 204 -31.37 7.89 0.23
CA GLU A 204 -31.90 9.21 -0.13
C GLU A 204 -31.61 9.56 -1.60
N ARG A 205 -30.39 9.28 -2.07
CA ARG A 205 -30.00 9.50 -3.48
C ARG A 205 -30.81 8.60 -4.42
N GLU A 206 -31.00 7.33 -4.07
CA GLU A 206 -31.82 6.39 -4.84
C GLU A 206 -33.29 6.82 -4.88
N ALA A 207 -33.86 7.23 -3.75
CA ALA A 207 -35.23 7.75 -3.69
C ALA A 207 -35.41 9.01 -4.54
N LYS A 208 -34.46 9.96 -4.47
CA LYS A 208 -34.45 11.17 -5.31
C LYS A 208 -34.30 10.83 -6.79
N ALA A 209 -33.46 9.86 -7.15
CA ALA A 209 -33.30 9.41 -8.52
C ALA A 209 -34.60 8.75 -9.04
N ALA A 210 -35.26 7.91 -8.24
CA ALA A 210 -36.54 7.30 -8.59
C ALA A 210 -37.65 8.33 -8.75
N GLN A 211 -37.73 9.34 -7.87
CA GLN A 211 -38.68 10.45 -8.01
C GLN A 211 -38.45 11.23 -9.31
N ARG A 212 -37.19 11.60 -9.61
CA ARG A 212 -36.85 12.30 -10.86
C ARG A 212 -37.21 11.47 -12.09
N ALA A 213 -36.90 10.18 -12.09
CA ALA A 213 -37.26 9.28 -13.18
C ALA A 213 -38.79 9.16 -13.36
N ALA A 214 -39.55 9.10 -12.27
CA ALA A 214 -41.01 9.08 -12.32
C ALA A 214 -41.63 10.41 -12.81
N GLU A 215 -41.07 11.55 -12.40
CA GLU A 215 -41.47 12.87 -12.91
C GLU A 215 -41.15 13.03 -14.40
N GLU A 216 -39.97 12.59 -14.84
CA GLU A 216 -39.55 12.59 -16.24
C GLU A 216 -40.45 11.70 -17.10
N ALA A 217 -40.79 10.49 -16.62
CA ALA A 217 -41.74 9.60 -17.28
C ALA A 217 -43.15 10.20 -17.39
N LYS A 218 -43.62 10.95 -16.37
CA LYS A 218 -44.90 11.69 -16.44
C LYS A 218 -44.85 12.84 -17.44
N ARG A 219 -43.73 13.56 -17.52
CA ARG A 219 -43.53 14.65 -18.50
C ARG A 219 -43.52 14.14 -19.94
N THR A 220 -42.88 13.01 -20.20
CA THR A 220 -42.83 12.41 -21.54
C THR A 220 -44.14 11.71 -21.93
N GLY A 221 -44.82 11.07 -20.97
CA GLY A 221 -46.13 10.44 -21.18
C GLY A 221 -47.28 11.43 -21.42
N GLY A 222 -47.19 12.65 -20.87
CA GLY A 222 -48.20 13.70 -21.05
C GLY A 222 -48.12 14.47 -22.38
N ASN A 223 -47.10 14.22 -23.22
CA ASN A 223 -46.81 14.99 -24.43
C ASN A 223 -46.94 14.18 -25.73
N GLN A 224 -47.74 13.10 -25.76
CA GLN A 224 -48.08 12.43 -27.02
C GLN A 224 -49.18 13.22 -27.75
N PRO A 225 -48.91 13.85 -28.91
CA PRO A 225 -49.96 14.41 -29.74
C PRO A 225 -50.81 13.27 -30.32
N ALA A 226 -52.14 13.43 -30.24
CA ALA A 226 -53.10 12.46 -30.76
C ALA A 226 -52.85 12.20 -32.27
N PRO A 227 -52.89 10.94 -32.74
CA PRO A 227 -52.72 10.64 -34.15
C PRO A 227 -53.90 11.22 -34.95
N THR A 228 -53.60 12.18 -35.83
CA THR A 228 -54.57 12.77 -36.76
C THR A 228 -54.88 11.78 -37.88
N ASN A 229 -56.12 11.30 -37.93
CA ASN A 229 -56.72 10.65 -39.10
C ASN A 229 -57.13 11.69 -40.15
#